data_AF-A0A383DDR5-F1
#
_entry.id   AF-A0A383DDR5-F1
#
_cell.length_a   1.000
_cell.length_b   1.000
_cell.length_c   1.000
_cell.angle_alpha   90.00
_cell.angle_beta   90.00
_cell.angle_gamma   90.00
#
_symmetry.space_group_name_H-M   'P 1'
#
loop_
_entity.id
_entity.type
_entity.pdbx_description
1 polymer ?
#
loop_
_entity_poly.entity_id
_entity_poly.type
_entity_poly.pdbx_seq_one_letter_code
_entity_poly.pdbx_strand_id
1 'polypeptide(L)' 'MTDTVISSASKEVVIGFNRPFVMIGERINPTGRKL' A
#
# COMPACT_ATOMS: atom_id res chain seq x y z
N MET A 1 -17.70 -8.69 4.83
CA MET A 1 -16.84 -7.56 4.42
C MET A 1 -15.61 -8.13 3.76
N THR A 2 -15.16 -7.58 2.64
CA THR A 2 -14.09 -8.18 1.83
C THR A 2 -12.74 -7.59 2.20
N ASP A 3 -11.74 -8.46 2.37
CA ASP A 3 -10.35 -8.07 2.53
C ASP A 3 -9.65 -8.13 1.18
N THR A 4 -8.78 -7.15 0.90
CA THR A 4 -7.84 -7.17 -0.22
C THR A 4 -6.45 -7.49 0.32
N VAL A 5 -5.82 -8.55 -0.19
CA VAL A 5 -4.50 -8.99 0.23
C VAL A 5 -3.47 -8.65 -0.85
N ILE A 6 -2.40 -7.97 -0.47
CA ILE A 6 -1.25 -7.64 -1.31
C ILE A 6 -0.02 -8.33 -0.73
N SER A 7 0.68 -9.13 -1.52
CA SER A 7 1.85 -9.89 -1.07
C SER A 7 3.10 -9.60 -1.89
N SER A 8 4.25 -9.85 -1.27
CA SER A 8 5.58 -9.86 -1.89
C SER A 8 6.31 -11.13 -1.43
N ALA A 9 7.56 -11.30 -1.87
CA ALA A 9 8.38 -12.44 -1.47
C ALA A 9 8.61 -12.54 0.06
N SER A 10 8.54 -11.43 0.79
CA SER A 10 8.87 -11.38 2.23
C SER A 10 7.78 -10.77 3.10
N LYS A 11 6.67 -10.28 2.55
CA LYS A 11 5.65 -9.57 3.32
C LYS A 11 4.26 -9.67 2.70
N GLU A 12 3.25 -9.68 3.57
CA GLU A 12 1.84 -9.55 3.22
C GLU A 12 1.24 -8.31 3.90
N VAL A 13 0.34 -7.61 3.20
CA VAL A 13 -0.39 -6.44 3.68
C VAL A 13 -1.87 -6.60 3.32
N VAL A 14 -2.77 -6.37 4.27
CA VAL A 14 -4.21 -6.54 4.11
C VAL A 14 -4.93 -5.21 4.25
N ILE A 15 -5.79 -4.88 3.27
CA ILE A 15 -6.59 -3.65 3.21
C ILE A 15 -8.06 -4.03 3.39
N GLY A 16 -8.75 -3.38 4.34
CA GLY A 16 -10.15 -3.65 4.66
C GLY A 16 -10.67 -2.76 5.79
N PHE A 17 -11.98 -2.79 6.03
CA PHE A 17 -12.68 -1.84 6.92
C PHE A 17 -12.25 -1.90 8.40
N ASN A 18 -11.80 -3.06 8.88
CA ASN A 18 -11.28 -3.25 10.24
C ASN A 18 -9.77 -3.53 10.25
N ARG A 19 -9.07 -3.12 9.19
CA ARG A 19 -7.62 -3.28 9.09
C ARG A 19 -6.94 -1.95 9.44
N PRO A 20 -5.67 -1.98 9.90
CA PRO A 20 -4.91 -0.76 10.09
C PRO A 20 -4.85 0.07 8.79
N PHE A 21 -4.69 1.39 8.94
CA PHE A 21 -4.45 2.25 7.80
C PHE A 21 -3.12 1.86 7.11
N VAL A 22 -3.15 1.76 5.78
CA VAL A 22 -1.99 1.39 4.97
C VAL A 22 -1.50 2.62 4.21
N MET A 23 -0.27 3.05 4.49
CA MET A 23 0.40 4.08 3.71
C MET A 23 0.90 3.51 2.39
N ILE A 24 0.57 4.16 1.27
CA ILE A 24 1.08 3.83 -0.06
C ILE A 24 2.07 4.92 -0.47
N GLY A 25 3.32 4.53 -0.72
CA GLY A 25 4.39 5.47 -1.05
C GLY A 25 4.31 5.98 -2.49
N GLU A 26 4.36 7.29 -2.68
CA GLU A 26 4.32 7.94 -4.01
C GLU A 26 5.70 8.32 -4.57
N ARG A 27 6.79 8.11 -3.81
CA ARG A 27 8.13 8.65 -4.14
C ARG A 27 8.77 8.06 -5.41
N ILE A 28 8.36 6.87 -5.83
CA ILE A 28 8.77 6.26 -7.10
C ILE A 28 7.79 6.71 -8.18
N ASN A 29 7.73 8.02 -8.39
CA ASN A 29 6.92 8.68 -9.40
C ASN A 29 7.78 9.77 -10.07
N PRO A 30 8.13 9.62 -11.36
CA PRO A 30 9.00 10.58 -12.04
C PRO A 30 8.39 11.97 -12.21
N THR A 31 7.06 12.12 -12.17
CA THR A 31 6.37 13.41 -12.35
C THR A 31 6.06 14.12 -11.03
N GLY A 32 6.09 13.39 -9.90
CA GLY A 32 5.72 13.90 -8.58
C GLY A 32 6.87 14.45 -7.74
N ARG A 33 8.10 14.47 -8.26
CA ARG A 33 9.26 15.00 -7.55
C ARG A 33 9.27 16.52 -7.63
N LYS A 34 9.16 17.19 -6.49
CA LYS A 34 9.58 18.58 -6.37
C LYS A 34 11.12 18.61 -6.52
N LEU A 35 11.60 19.34 -7.51
CA LEU A 35 13.01 19.71 -7.65
C LEU A 35 13.39 20.70 -6.54
#